data_AF-A0A2J6HV31-F1
#
_entry.id   AF-A0A2J6HV31-F1
#
_cell.length_a   1.000
_cell.length_b   1.000
_cell.length_c   1.000
_cell.angle_alpha   90.00
_cell.angle_beta   90.00
_cell.angle_gamma   90.00
#
_symmetry.space_group_name_H-M   'P 1'
#
loop_
_entity.id
_entity.type
_entity.pdbx_description
1 polymer ?
#
loop_
_entity_poly.entity_id
_entity_poly.type
_entity_poly.pdbx_seq_one_letter_code
_entity_poly.pdbx_strand_id
1 'polypeptide(L)'
;MMVFTSNRPGGFGGYDLYFSKFENGAWDIPQNFGATINTEFDEYRPILFEEGVDIKWHMMVFSSNREGGMGGFDLYFVGVEKAE
;
A
#
# COMPACT_ATOMS: atom_id res chain seq x y z
N MET A 1 0.36 11.69 3.26
CA MET A 1 -0.38 10.72 2.42
C MET A 1 -1.12 9.75 3.33
N MET A 2 -2.35 9.39 3.01
CA MET A 2 -3.09 8.32 3.69
C MET A 2 -3.01 7.06 2.84
N VAL A 3 -2.59 5.96 3.45
CA VAL A 3 -2.55 4.63 2.83
C VAL A 3 -3.62 3.78 3.52
N PHE A 4 -4.44 3.09 2.74
CA PHE A 4 -5.53 2.28 3.26
C PHE A 4 -5.81 1.08 2.36
N THR A 5 -6.59 0.13 2.89
CA THR A 5 -6.97 -1.09 2.19
C THR A 5 -8.43 -0.99 1.70
N SER A 6 -8.74 -1.47 0.49
CA SER A 6 -10.11 -1.48 -0.06
C SER A 6 -10.30 -2.62 -1.07
N ASN A 7 -11.48 -3.24 -1.08
CA ASN A 7 -11.91 -4.23 -2.08
C ASN A 7 -12.86 -3.62 -3.12
N ARG A 8 -12.64 -2.35 -3.48
CA ARG A 8 -13.46 -1.67 -4.49
C ARG A 8 -13.27 -2.31 -5.87
N PRO A 9 -14.28 -2.22 -6.77
CA PRO A 9 -14.14 -2.74 -8.13
C PRO A 9 -12.95 -2.14 -8.88
N GLY A 10 -12.29 -2.95 -9.71
CA GLY A 10 -11.14 -2.54 -10.53
C GLY A 10 -9.77 -2.70 -9.86
N GLY A 11 -9.72 -3.35 -8.69
CA GLY A 11 -8.48 -3.81 -8.06
C GLY A 11 -7.86 -5.04 -8.74
N PHE A 12 -6.75 -5.52 -8.17
CA PHE A 12 -5.97 -6.67 -8.64
C PHE A 12 -6.36 -7.97 -7.95
N GLY A 13 -6.88 -7.92 -6.72
CA GLY A 13 -7.26 -9.10 -5.96
C GLY A 13 -8.46 -8.88 -5.05
N GLY A 14 -8.39 -9.48 -3.86
CA GLY A 14 -9.42 -9.33 -2.83
C GLY A 14 -9.42 -7.90 -2.27
N TYR A 15 -8.58 -7.65 -1.29
CA TYR A 15 -8.33 -6.34 -0.74
C TYR A 15 -6.98 -5.78 -1.17
N ASP A 16 -7.01 -4.64 -1.85
CA ASP A 16 -5.80 -3.99 -2.35
C ASP A 16 -5.40 -2.81 -1.46
N LEU A 17 -4.12 -2.44 -1.50
CA LEU A 17 -3.64 -1.16 -1.00
C LEU A 17 -3.96 -0.03 -1.99
N TYR A 18 -4.44 1.08 -1.42
CA TYR A 18 -4.68 2.35 -2.09
C TYR A 18 -4.03 3.48 -1.29
N PHE A 19 -3.78 4.61 -1.96
CA PHE A 19 -3.39 5.84 -1.30
C PHE A 19 -4.20 7.04 -1.78
N SER A 20 -4.25 8.06 -0.92
CA SER A 20 -4.74 9.39 -1.25
C SER A 20 -3.86 10.45 -0.60
N LYS A 21 -3.60 11.54 -1.31
CA LYS A 21 -2.86 12.69 -0.81
C LYS A 21 -3.83 13.77 -0.35
N PHE A 22 -3.47 14.44 0.74
CA PHE A 22 -4.21 15.61 1.22
C PHE A 22 -3.50 16.85 0.71
N GLU A 23 -4.12 17.52 -0.25
CA GLU A 23 -3.56 18.68 -0.94
C GLU A 23 -4.63 19.77 -1.02
N ASN A 24 -4.24 21.02 -0.81
CA ASN A 24 -5.14 22.19 -0.92
C ASN A 24 -6.43 22.07 -0.07
N GLY A 25 -6.36 21.41 1.08
CA GLY A 25 -7.49 21.25 2.01
C GLY A 25 -8.47 20.14 1.64
N ALA A 26 -8.16 19.29 0.65
CA ALA A 26 -8.98 18.16 0.25
C ALA A 26 -8.14 16.89 0.03
N TRP A 27 -8.79 15.73 0.15
CA TRP A 27 -8.21 14.46 -0.29
C TRP A 27 -8.39 14.31 -1.80
N ASP A 28 -7.34 13.89 -2.50
CA ASP A 28 -7.41 13.55 -3.92
C ASP A 28 -8.20 12.24 -4.16
N ILE A 29 -8.41 11.90 -5.44
CA ILE A 29 -9.04 10.63 -5.81
C ILE A 29 -8.10 9.49 -5.42
N PRO A 30 -8.55 8.49 -4.64
CA PRO A 30 -7.68 7.40 -4.24
C PRO A 30 -7.14 6.59 -5.43
N GLN A 31 -5.85 6.32 -5.40
CA GLN A 31 -5.13 5.58 -6.43
C GLN A 31 -4.71 4.20 -5.91
N ASN A 32 -4.80 3.19 -6.76
CA ASN A 32 -4.33 1.83 -6.47
C ASN A 32 -2.79 1.79 -6.58
N PHE A 33 -2.11 1.04 -5.71
CA PHE A 33 -0.64 0.90 -5.77
C PHE A 33 -0.11 0.07 -6.96
N GLY A 34 -0.99 -0.51 -7.77
CA GLY A 34 -0.64 -1.29 -8.95
C GLY A 34 -0.22 -2.72 -8.63
N ALA A 35 -0.09 -3.53 -9.68
CA ALA A 35 0.23 -4.96 -9.61
C ALA A 35 1.65 -5.28 -9.08
N THR A 36 2.50 -4.27 -8.91
CA THR A 36 3.83 -4.47 -8.31
C THR A 36 3.73 -4.69 -6.80
N ILE A 37 2.71 -4.11 -6.15
CA ILE A 37 2.50 -4.17 -4.71
C ILE A 37 1.29 -5.05 -4.37
N ASN A 38 0.18 -4.81 -5.07
CA ASN A 38 -1.05 -5.56 -4.91
C ASN A 38 -0.98 -6.85 -5.72
N THR A 39 -1.55 -7.92 -5.16
CA THR A 39 -1.57 -9.23 -5.79
C THR A 39 -3.01 -9.68 -6.04
N GLU A 40 -3.21 -10.90 -6.54
CA GLU A 40 -4.55 -11.50 -6.62
C GLU A 40 -5.12 -11.86 -5.24
N PHE A 41 -4.30 -11.79 -4.18
CA PHE A 41 -4.65 -12.10 -2.80
C PHE A 41 -5.06 -10.83 -2.03
N ASP A 42 -5.05 -10.88 -0.70
CA ASP A 42 -5.34 -9.74 0.17
C ASP A 42 -4.06 -9.04 0.66
N GLU A 43 -4.10 -7.71 0.68
CA GLU A 43 -3.13 -6.82 1.31
C GLU A 43 -3.78 -5.94 2.39
N TYR A 44 -3.37 -6.12 3.66
CA TYR A 44 -3.97 -5.45 4.81
C TYR A 44 -2.97 -4.68 5.68
N ARG A 45 -3.53 -3.78 6.50
CA ARG A 45 -2.87 -3.09 7.64
C ARG A 45 -1.58 -2.37 7.21
N PRO A 46 -1.64 -1.48 6.21
CA PRO A 46 -0.46 -0.73 5.82
C PRO A 46 -0.02 0.21 6.95
N ILE A 47 1.30 0.30 7.14
CA ILE A 47 1.96 1.30 7.98
C ILE A 47 2.99 1.99 7.10
N LEU A 48 2.79 3.28 6.83
CA LEU A 48 3.72 4.12 6.10
C LEU A 48 4.60 4.88 7.10
N PHE A 49 5.91 4.75 6.95
CA PHE A 49 6.89 5.45 7.78
C PHE A 49 7.31 6.76 7.10
N GLU A 50 7.05 7.89 7.74
CA GLU A 50 7.40 9.22 7.20
C GLU A 50 8.91 9.42 7.11
N GLU A 51 9.64 8.96 8.13
CA GLU A 51 11.10 8.88 8.14
C GLU A 51 11.53 7.72 7.23
N GLY A 52 11.77 8.07 5.97
CA GLY A 52 12.14 7.11 4.93
C GLY A 52 13.45 6.38 5.21
N VAL A 53 13.61 5.21 4.58
CA VAL A 53 14.89 4.46 4.59
C VAL A 53 15.98 5.25 3.84
N ASP A 54 15.56 6.14 2.94
CA ASP A 54 16.41 7.04 2.15
C ASP A 54 15.70 8.38 1.92
N ILE A 55 16.42 9.36 1.40
CA ILE A 55 15.93 10.68 1.01
C ILE A 55 14.77 10.60 0.01
N LYS A 56 14.74 9.59 -0.87
CA LYS A 56 13.75 9.43 -1.95
C LYS A 56 12.55 8.54 -1.63
N TRP A 57 12.64 7.67 -0.62
CA TRP A 57 11.66 6.60 -0.42
C TRP A 57 11.16 6.55 1.02
N HIS A 58 9.85 6.52 1.21
CA HIS A 58 9.22 6.05 2.44
C HIS A 58 9.28 4.53 2.51
N MET A 59 9.41 3.97 3.72
CA MET A 59 9.14 2.54 3.92
C MET A 59 7.64 2.36 4.13
N MET A 60 7.07 1.33 3.52
CA MET A 60 5.75 0.84 3.89
C MET A 60 5.85 -0.63 4.28
N VAL A 61 5.29 -0.98 5.44
CA VAL A 61 5.09 -2.37 5.87
C VAL A 61 3.60 -2.69 5.80
N PHE A 62 3.27 -3.89 5.36
CA PHE A 62 1.90 -4.36 5.28
C PHE A 62 1.85 -5.89 5.41
N SER A 63 0.66 -6.45 5.59
CA SER A 63 0.45 -7.90 5.67
C SER A 63 -0.20 -8.44 4.41
N SER A 64 0.19 -9.62 3.95
CA SER A 64 -0.45 -10.29 2.81
C SER A 64 -0.50 -11.81 2.99
N ASN A 65 -1.54 -12.42 2.41
CA ASN A 65 -1.73 -13.87 2.31
C ASN A 65 -1.31 -14.43 0.94
N ARG A 66 -0.49 -13.69 0.19
CA ARG A 66 0.11 -14.16 -1.06
C ARG A 66 0.93 -15.44 -0.87
N GLU A 67 1.06 -16.19 -1.96
CA GLU A 67 1.87 -17.41 -1.97
C GLU A 67 3.35 -17.16 -1.63
N GLY A 68 4.01 -18.19 -1.11
CA GLY A 68 5.41 -18.15 -0.67
C GLY A 68 5.62 -17.65 0.76
N GLY A 69 4.53 -17.30 1.46
CA GLY A 69 4.52 -17.01 2.89
C GLY A 69 4.71 -18.24 3.79
N MET A 70 4.88 -17.99 5.09
CA MET A 70 5.03 -19.01 6.13
C MET A 70 3.74 -19.19 6.96
N GLY A 71 2.66 -18.48 6.61
CA GLY A 71 1.38 -18.57 7.29
C GLY A 71 0.22 -17.98 6.51
N GLY A 72 -0.83 -17.60 7.23
CA GLY A 72 -2.01 -16.98 6.64
C GLY A 72 -1.74 -15.56 6.18
N PHE A 73 -1.18 -14.70 7.04
CA PHE A 73 -0.80 -13.33 6.69
C PHE A 73 0.61 -13.07 7.20
N ASP A 74 1.54 -12.85 6.27
CA ASP A 74 2.93 -12.53 6.56
C ASP A 74 3.22 -11.05 6.33
N LEU A 75 4.29 -10.54 6.94
CA LEU A 75 4.71 -9.15 6.79
C LEU A 75 5.60 -8.98 5.55
N TYR A 76 5.27 -7.98 4.73
CA TYR A 76 6.03 -7.54 3.57
C TYR A 76 6.38 -6.06 3.72
N PHE A 77 7.44 -5.64 3.03
CA PHE A 77 7.82 -4.23 2.98
C PHE A 77 8.14 -3.79 1.55
N VAL A 78 7.93 -2.51 1.28
CA VAL A 78 8.23 -1.89 -0.02
C VAL A 78 8.67 -0.44 0.17
N GLY A 79 9.49 0.06 -0.75
CA GLY A 79 9.78 1.47 -0.87
C GLY A 79 8.68 2.19 -1.65
N VAL A 80 8.12 3.25 -1.08
CA VAL A 80 7.13 4.12 -1.73
C VAL A 80 7.76 5.48 -1.99
N GLU A 81 7.72 5.96 -3.23
CA GLU A 81 8.40 7.21 -3.58
C GLU A 81 7.79 8.37 -2.80
N LYS A 82 8.65 9.25 -2.26
CA LYS A 82 8.17 10.51 -1.70
C LYS A 82 7.64 11.33 -2.87
N ALA A 83 6.35 11.64 -2.87
CA ALA A 83 5.82 12.61 -3.81
C ALA A 83 6.55 13.94 -3.60
N GLU A 84 7.10 14.51 -4.67
CA GLU A 84 7.57 15.90 -4.67
C GLU A 84 6.45 16.89 -4.37
#